data_AF-A0A8X6IA33-F1
#
_entry.id   AF-A0A8X6IA33-F1
#
_cell.length_a   1.000
_cell.length_b   1.000
_cell.length_c   1.000
_cell.angle_alpha   90.00
_cell.angle_beta   90.00
_cell.angle_gamma   90.00
#
_symmetry.space_group_name_H-M   'P 1'
#
loop_
_entity.id
_entity.type
_entity.pdbx_description
1 polymer ?
#
loop_
_entity_poly.entity_id
_entity_poly.type
_entity_poly.pdbx_seq_one_letter_code
_entity_poly.pdbx_strand_id
1 'polypeptide(L)'
;MYFFTSSDPLNMKKFHSHRFCGTIQKAAIMIEPHSSKKGVNLIYKKKRHQCKPVKTLEVVPLTKNARRTMTNIKKFVNQSRYRKDLRMLALRRASAIIRSQKPVVPKKKVFKKKPE
;
A
#
# COMPACT_ATOMS: atom_id res chain seq x y z
N MET A 1 5.02 -25.04 -6.54
CA MET A 1 4.40 -23.92 -7.28
C MET A 1 5.35 -22.74 -7.22
N TYR A 2 6.06 -22.44 -8.32
CA TYR A 2 7.03 -21.33 -8.37
C TYR A 2 6.28 -20.00 -8.43
N PHE A 3 6.39 -19.19 -7.38
CA PHE A 3 5.86 -17.82 -7.39
C PHE A 3 6.92 -16.89 -7.98
N PHE A 4 6.75 -16.49 -9.23
CA PHE A 4 7.63 -15.49 -9.85
C PHE A 4 7.34 -14.11 -9.24
N THR A 5 8.34 -13.51 -8.61
CA THR A 5 8.23 -12.20 -7.96
C THR A 5 8.50 -11.08 -8.96
N SER A 6 8.06 -9.86 -8.65
CA SER A 6 8.27 -8.69 -9.49
C SER A 6 8.67 -7.48 -8.64
N SER A 7 9.73 -6.79 -9.06
CA SER A 7 10.25 -5.58 -8.42
C SER A 7 9.58 -4.28 -8.89
N ASP A 8 8.50 -4.34 -9.68
CA ASP A 8 7.78 -3.15 -10.18
C ASP A 8 7.43 -2.18 -9.01
N PRO A 9 7.80 -0.89 -9.09
CA PRO A 9 7.51 0.09 -8.05
C PRO A 9 6.00 0.24 -7.78
N LEU A 10 5.15 0.14 -8.82
CA LEU A 10 3.71 0.33 -8.70
C LEU A 10 2.94 -0.98 -8.47
N ASN A 11 3.60 -2.01 -7.95
CA ASN A 11 3.01 -3.30 -7.62
C ASN A 11 2.92 -3.51 -6.09
N MET A 12 1.70 -3.48 -5.56
CA MET A 12 1.44 -3.69 -4.12
C MET A 12 1.66 -5.13 -3.65
N LYS A 13 1.42 -6.14 -4.52
CA LYS A 13 1.45 -7.57 -4.16
C LYS A 13 2.81 -8.21 -4.43
N LYS A 14 3.66 -7.57 -5.24
CA LYS A 14 5.01 -8.03 -5.63
C LYS A 14 5.08 -9.40 -6.33
N PHE A 15 3.95 -9.86 -6.85
CA PHE A 15 3.91 -11.00 -7.79
C PHE A 15 3.90 -10.52 -9.23
N HIS A 16 4.54 -11.27 -10.11
CA HIS A 16 4.45 -11.02 -11.54
C HIS A 16 3.06 -11.43 -12.05
N SER A 17 2.25 -10.43 -12.40
CA SER A 17 0.95 -10.62 -13.04
C SER A 17 0.56 -9.32 -13.72
N HIS A 18 0.03 -9.42 -14.94
CA HIS A 18 -0.46 -8.26 -15.68
C HIS A 18 -1.44 -7.41 -14.87
N ARG A 19 -2.27 -8.04 -14.00
CA ARG A 19 -3.26 -7.35 -13.16
C ARG A 19 -2.63 -6.39 -12.13
N PHE A 20 -1.46 -6.74 -11.59
CA PHE A 20 -0.81 -5.99 -10.51
C PHE A 20 0.40 -5.17 -10.99
N CYS A 21 0.81 -5.33 -12.24
CA CYS A 21 1.87 -4.54 -12.85
C CYS A 21 1.36 -3.12 -13.15
N GLY A 22 1.77 -2.17 -12.32
CA GLY A 22 1.31 -0.79 -12.38
C GLY A 22 2.02 0.04 -13.43
N THR A 23 3.24 -0.33 -13.85
CA THR A 23 3.96 0.32 -14.96
C THR A 23 3.25 0.16 -16.29
N ILE A 24 2.82 -1.06 -16.61
CA ILE A 24 2.12 -1.40 -17.85
C ILE A 24 0.68 -0.84 -17.86
N GLN A 25 -0.01 -0.91 -16.72
CA GLN A 25 -1.41 -0.47 -16.67
C GLN A 25 -1.56 1.06 -16.71
N LYS A 26 -2.64 1.52 -17.37
CA LYS A 26 -3.01 2.95 -17.44
C LYS A 26 -3.33 3.54 -16.07
N ALA A 27 -3.90 2.73 -15.18
CA ALA A 27 -4.28 3.10 -13.84
C ALA A 27 -3.58 2.19 -12.81
N ALA A 28 -2.92 2.79 -11.83
CA ALA A 28 -2.20 2.06 -10.79
C ALA A 28 -2.38 2.77 -9.44
N ILE A 29 -2.41 2.00 -8.37
CA ILE A 29 -2.42 2.48 -6.99
C ILE A 29 -1.29 1.78 -6.26
N MET A 30 -0.49 2.54 -5.54
CA MET A 30 0.55 2.05 -4.67
C MET A 30 0.46 2.75 -3.31
N ILE A 31 0.84 2.03 -2.26
CA ILE A 31 0.92 2.59 -0.92
C ILE A 31 2.32 2.37 -0.39
N GLU A 32 2.94 3.46 0.01
CA GLU A 32 4.29 3.50 0.54
C GLU A 32 4.31 4.10 1.93
N PRO A 33 5.29 3.74 2.78
CA PRO A 33 5.53 4.45 4.02
C PRO A 33 5.86 5.91 3.71
N HIS A 34 5.35 6.83 4.53
CA HIS A 34 5.75 8.23 4.45
C HIS A 34 7.21 8.40 4.94
N SER A 35 7.94 9.37 4.37
CA SER A 35 9.36 9.61 4.69
C SER A 35 9.59 9.94 6.17
N SER A 36 8.65 10.66 6.79
CA SER A 36 8.67 10.97 8.23
C SER A 36 8.42 9.75 9.15
N LYS A 37 8.33 8.53 8.60
CA LYS A 37 7.99 7.27 9.30
C LYS A 37 6.63 7.29 10.03
N LYS A 38 5.82 8.32 9.79
CA LYS A 38 4.49 8.51 10.37
C LYS A 38 3.46 8.58 9.24
N GLY A 39 2.61 7.56 9.15
CA GLY A 39 1.55 7.48 8.15
C GLY A 39 2.04 6.94 6.80
N VAL A 40 1.21 7.11 5.76
CA VAL A 40 1.42 6.47 4.46
C VAL A 40 1.26 7.46 3.32
N ASN A 41 1.92 7.20 2.20
CA ASN A 41 1.72 7.90 0.94
C ASN A 41 0.81 7.07 0.04
N LEU A 42 -0.27 7.67 -0.44
CA LEU A 42 -1.09 7.11 -1.51
C LEU A 42 -0.55 7.61 -2.84
N ILE A 43 -0.03 6.69 -3.66
CA ILE A 43 0.54 6.99 -4.96
C ILE A 43 -0.40 6.45 -6.03
N TYR A 44 -0.72 7.26 -7.03
CA TYR A 44 -1.53 6.81 -8.17
C TYR A 44 -1.13 7.49 -9.48
N LYS A 45 -1.57 6.90 -10.60
CA LYS A 45 -1.36 7.47 -11.94
C LYS A 45 -2.48 8.44 -12.34
N LYS A 46 -2.14 9.66 -12.73
CA LYS A 46 -3.06 10.63 -13.31
C LYS A 46 -3.52 10.17 -14.70
N LYS A 47 -4.83 10.24 -14.97
CA LYS A 47 -5.40 9.85 -16.28
C LYS A 47 -4.92 10.75 -17.44
N ARG A 48 -4.69 12.04 -17.19
CA ARG A 48 -4.33 13.06 -18.21
C ARG A 48 -2.89 12.97 -18.72
N HIS A 49 -1.96 12.41 -17.93
CA HIS A 49 -0.51 12.53 -18.20
C HIS A 49 0.14 11.20 -18.56
N GLN A 50 -0.58 10.26 -19.18
CA GLN A 50 -0.08 8.90 -19.44
C GLN A 50 1.26 8.88 -20.20
N CYS A 51 1.47 9.77 -21.18
CA CYS A 51 2.70 9.85 -21.96
C CYS A 51 3.76 10.81 -21.36
N LYS A 52 3.57 11.30 -20.13
CA LYS A 52 4.47 12.27 -19.49
C LYS A 52 4.96 11.72 -18.15
N PRO A 53 5.94 10.78 -18.14
CA PRO A 53 6.29 9.97 -16.96
C PRO A 53 6.57 10.80 -15.70
N VAL A 54 7.24 11.94 -15.86
CA VAL A 54 7.54 12.89 -14.76
C VAL A 54 6.27 13.41 -14.08
N LYS A 55 5.20 13.66 -14.84
CA LYS A 55 3.93 14.25 -14.36
C LYS A 55 2.84 13.19 -14.15
N THR A 56 3.09 11.92 -14.49
CA THR A 56 2.08 10.85 -14.41
C THR A 56 1.72 10.50 -12.98
N LEU A 57 2.67 10.56 -12.06
CA LEU A 57 2.47 10.11 -10.68
C LEU A 57 1.99 11.26 -9.79
N GLU A 58 1.03 10.94 -8.94
CA GLU A 58 0.60 11.81 -7.85
C GLU A 58 0.83 11.12 -6.52
N VAL A 59 1.43 11.84 -5.59
CA VAL A 59 1.73 11.36 -4.24
C VAL A 59 0.88 12.17 -3.27
N VAL A 60 -0.04 11.51 -2.58
CA VAL A 60 -0.91 12.12 -1.58
C VAL A 60 -0.48 11.65 -0.18
N PRO A 61 0.10 12.54 0.66
CA PRO A 61 0.51 12.17 2.00
C PRO A 61 -0.70 12.00 2.92
N LEU A 62 -0.79 10.85 3.59
CA LEU A 62 -1.81 10.52 4.58
C LEU A 62 -1.14 10.28 5.94
N THR A 63 -0.81 11.38 6.61
CA THR A 63 -0.07 11.42 7.89
C THR A 63 -0.96 11.45 9.13
N LYS A 64 -2.29 11.42 8.93
CA LYS A 64 -3.29 11.51 10.01
C LYS A 64 -3.50 10.16 10.71
N ASN A 65 -4.48 10.12 11.61
CA ASN A 65 -4.88 8.93 12.35
C ASN A 65 -5.21 7.74 11.43
N ALA A 66 -4.88 6.53 11.89
CA ALA A 66 -5.04 5.29 11.12
C ALA A 66 -6.45 5.10 10.55
N ARG A 67 -7.50 5.32 11.37
CA ARG A 67 -8.91 5.23 10.94
C ARG A 67 -9.18 6.19 9.77
N ARG A 68 -8.76 7.46 9.90
CA ARG A 68 -8.98 8.49 8.88
C ARG A 68 -8.24 8.14 7.59
N THR A 69 -7.01 7.67 7.70
CA THR A 69 -6.21 7.20 6.56
C THR A 69 -6.89 6.06 5.80
N MET A 70 -7.37 5.02 6.50
CA MET A 70 -8.10 3.92 5.88
C MET A 70 -9.40 4.39 5.20
N THR A 71 -10.17 5.24 5.88
CA THR A 71 -11.42 5.78 5.32
C THR A 71 -11.14 6.64 4.09
N ASN A 72 -10.08 7.44 4.09
CA ASN A 72 -9.70 8.25 2.93
C ASN A 72 -9.30 7.39 1.73
N ILE A 73 -8.50 6.34 1.93
CA ILE A 73 -8.14 5.39 0.86
C ILE A 73 -9.40 4.71 0.31
N LYS A 74 -10.29 4.25 1.19
CA LYS A 74 -11.56 3.63 0.79
C LYS A 74 -12.44 4.60 -0.01
N LYS A 75 -12.59 5.84 0.47
CA LYS A 75 -13.37 6.90 -0.20
C LYS A 75 -12.78 7.24 -1.55
N PHE A 76 -11.46 7.45 -1.64
CA PHE A 76 -10.76 7.70 -2.89
C PHE A 76 -11.11 6.65 -3.93
N VAL A 77 -10.90 5.36 -3.63
CA VAL A 77 -11.15 4.28 -4.60
C VAL A 77 -12.62 4.16 -4.99
N ASN A 78 -13.54 4.35 -4.04
CA ASN A 78 -14.98 4.21 -4.28
C ASN A 78 -15.56 5.40 -5.06
N GLN A 79 -15.26 6.62 -4.63
CA GLN A 79 -15.83 7.86 -5.19
C GLN A 79 -15.23 8.18 -6.55
N SER A 80 -13.93 8.03 -6.72
CA SER A 80 -13.28 8.22 -8.04
C SER A 80 -13.57 7.09 -9.02
N ARG A 81 -14.17 5.98 -8.55
CA ARG A 81 -14.38 4.73 -9.30
C ARG A 81 -13.10 4.22 -9.99
N TYR A 82 -11.92 4.55 -9.47
CA TYR A 82 -10.65 4.37 -10.18
C TYR A 82 -10.28 2.89 -10.37
N ARG A 83 -10.07 2.14 -9.29
CA ARG A 83 -9.69 0.70 -9.32
C ARG A 83 -10.24 -0.06 -8.11
N LYS A 84 -11.52 -0.42 -8.19
CA LYS A 84 -12.25 -1.09 -7.09
C LYS A 84 -11.67 -2.48 -6.76
N ASP A 85 -11.05 -3.14 -7.73
CA ASP A 85 -10.31 -4.40 -7.59
C ASP A 85 -9.17 -4.30 -6.58
N LEU A 86 -8.42 -3.20 -6.61
CA LEU A 86 -7.26 -2.98 -5.73
C LEU A 86 -7.62 -2.44 -4.36
N ARG A 87 -8.90 -2.11 -4.10
CA ARG A 87 -9.36 -1.48 -2.86
C ARG A 87 -8.91 -2.23 -1.61
N MET A 88 -9.20 -3.53 -1.55
CA MET A 88 -8.87 -4.35 -0.38
C MET A 88 -7.37 -4.56 -0.24
N LEU A 89 -6.66 -4.69 -1.36
CA LEU A 89 -5.21 -4.83 -1.37
C LEU A 89 -4.55 -3.56 -0.80
N ALA A 90 -5.05 -2.40 -1.22
CA ALA A 90 -4.58 -1.11 -0.73
C ALA A 90 -4.79 -0.96 0.77
N LEU A 91 -6.00 -1.22 1.27
CA LEU A 91 -6.29 -1.17 2.71
C LEU A 91 -5.41 -2.12 3.54
N ARG A 92 -5.20 -3.35 3.06
CA ARG A 92 -4.32 -4.34 3.72
C ARG A 92 -2.87 -3.85 3.80
N ARG A 93 -2.34 -3.32 2.70
CA ARG A 93 -0.97 -2.79 2.65
C ARG A 93 -0.79 -1.57 3.55
N ALA A 94 -1.74 -0.64 3.53
CA ALA A 94 -1.69 0.53 4.42
C ALA A 94 -1.76 0.13 5.90
N SER A 95 -2.63 -0.82 6.26
CA SER A 95 -2.72 -1.36 7.62
C SER A 95 -1.40 -2.01 8.05
N ALA A 96 -0.77 -2.80 7.17
CA ALA A 96 0.52 -3.42 7.45
C ALA A 96 1.62 -2.38 7.72
N ILE A 97 1.68 -1.31 6.92
CA ILE A 97 2.66 -0.22 7.10
C ILE A 97 2.41 0.55 8.39
N ILE A 98 1.16 0.92 8.68
CA ILE A 98 0.81 1.61 9.93
C ILE A 98 1.16 0.73 11.14
N ARG A 99 0.94 -0.58 11.03
CA ARG A 99 1.32 -1.53 12.08
C ARG A 99 2.84 -1.63 12.22
N SER A 100 3.60 -1.64 11.13
CA SER A 100 5.06 -1.70 11.18
C SER A 100 5.71 -0.43 11.72
N GLN A 101 5.00 0.71 11.66
CA GLN A 101 5.44 1.98 12.24
C GLN A 101 5.24 2.07 13.76
N LYS A 102 4.38 1.23 14.33
CA LYS A 102 4.18 1.22 15.79
C LYS A 102 5.41 0.66 16.49
N PRO A 103 5.80 1.20 17.66
CA PRO A 103 6.92 0.68 18.41
C PRO A 103 6.67 -0.79 18.74
N VAL A 104 7.68 -1.62 18.49
CA VAL A 104 7.62 -3.04 18.82
C VAL A 104 7.79 -3.16 20.33
N VAL A 105 6.68 -3.36 21.05
CA VAL A 105 6.76 -3.74 22.46
C VAL A 105 7.38 -5.15 22.50
N PRO A 106 8.51 -5.36 23.20
CA PRO A 106 9.12 -6.67 23.29
C PRO A 106 8.11 -7.62 23.94
N LYS A 107 7.79 -8.73 23.23
CA LYS A 107 6.93 -9.77 23.80
C LYS A 107 7.68 -10.38 24.98
N LYS A 108 7.13 -10.27 26.20
CA LYS A 108 7.64 -11.02 27.35
C LYS A 108 7.66 -12.50 26.99
N LYS A 109 8.84 -13.13 27.03
CA LYS A 109 8.96 -14.58 26.84
C LYS A 109 8.23 -15.24 28.01
N VAL A 110 7.10 -15.90 27.73
CA VAL A 110 6.45 -16.76 28.72
C VAL A 110 7.33 -17.99 28.83
N PHE A 111 8.13 -18.07 29.90
CA PHE A 111 8.88 -19.27 30.23
C PHE A 111 7.84 -20.36 30.56
N LYS A 112 7.64 -21.32 29.67
CA LYS A 112 6.86 -22.51 30.01
C LYS A 112 7.70 -23.31 31.00
N LYS A 113 7.23 -23.47 32.25
CA LYS A 113 7.82 -24.42 33.18
C LYS A 113 7.76 -25.80 32.54
N LYS A 114 8.88 -26.54 32.53
CA LYS A 114 8.88 -27.94 32.08
C LYS A 114 7.87 -28.70 32.95
N PRO A 115 6.99 -29.52 32.36
CA PRO A 115 6.24 -30.49 33.15
C PRO A 115 7.25 -31.47 33.77
N GLU A 116 7.11 -31.69 35.06
CA GLU A 116 7.84 -32.71 35.84
C GLU A 116 7.55 -34.12 35.31
#